data_AF-A0A1H8D8D8-F1
#
_entry.id   AF-A0A1H8D8D8-F1
#
_cell.length_a   1.000
_cell.length_b   1.000
_cell.length_c   1.000
_cell.angle_alpha   90.00
_cell.angle_beta   90.00
_cell.angle_gamma   90.00
#
_symmetry.space_group_name_H-M   'P 1'
#
loop_
_entity.id
_entity.type
_entity.pdbx_description
1 polymer ?
#
loop_
_entity_poly.entity_id
_entity_poly.type
_entity_poly.pdbx_seq_one_letter_code
_entity_poly.pdbx_strand_id
1 'polypeptide(L)'
;MEERRLNNLRRKQFIYMNLMFAVTLILLLGLVLSRASGVVVYSVLGLIFLIPAISLQISKRPHPFLQLFPGMKELIRYELDKLGNSWRRYYTSGFLLQFALSIFFFIQALIRDGNTPFMEGIPFWYLIVIPLVMLLVLNFNLRVHTRRIDQKTPEQLKVYADDKMLFSLVFASVSVVMTLLGTLVVMVMT
;
A
#
# COMPACT_ATOMS: atom_id res chain seq x y z
N MET A 1 -10.76 -25.53 -3.29
CA MET A 1 -11.91 -24.61 -3.22
C MET A 1 -12.65 -24.71 -4.54
N GLU A 2 -13.98 -24.79 -4.53
CA GLU A 2 -14.76 -24.79 -5.78
C GLU A 2 -14.57 -23.49 -6.56
N GLU A 3 -14.43 -23.59 -7.88
CA GLU A 3 -14.12 -22.45 -8.76
C GLU A 3 -15.18 -21.34 -8.68
N ARG A 4 -16.46 -21.73 -8.63
CA ARG A 4 -17.58 -20.78 -8.48
C ARG A 4 -17.48 -20.00 -7.16
N ARG A 5 -17.06 -20.66 -6.07
CA ARG A 5 -16.86 -20.01 -4.77
C ARG A 5 -15.68 -19.04 -4.82
N LEU A 6 -14.55 -19.46 -5.42
CA LEU A 6 -13.36 -18.63 -5.58
C LEU A 6 -13.67 -17.36 -6.38
N ASN A 7 -14.37 -17.48 -7.52
CA ASN A 7 -14.76 -16.33 -8.35
C ASN A 7 -15.65 -15.34 -7.59
N ASN A 8 -16.59 -15.85 -6.77
CA ASN A 8 -17.41 -15.00 -5.91
C ASN A 8 -16.58 -14.26 -4.86
N LEU A 9 -15.58 -14.91 -4.26
CA LEU A 9 -14.67 -14.27 -3.31
C LEU A 9 -13.77 -13.22 -3.98
N ARG A 10 -13.26 -13.49 -5.19
CA ARG A 10 -12.47 -12.52 -5.97
C ARG A 10 -13.28 -11.27 -6.34
N ARG A 11 -14.55 -11.43 -6.72
CA ARG A 11 -15.45 -10.29 -6.97
C ARG A 11 -15.68 -9.46 -5.70
N LYS A 12 -15.86 -10.11 -4.55
CA LYS A 12 -15.96 -9.42 -3.26
C LYS A 12 -14.66 -8.69 -2.90
N GLN A 13 -13.51 -9.32 -3.08
CA GLN A 13 -12.20 -8.69 -2.86
C GLN A 13 -12.05 -7.42 -3.69
N PHE A 14 -12.44 -7.46 -4.98
CA PHE A 14 -12.45 -6.29 -5.85
C PHE A 14 -13.31 -5.16 -5.29
N ILE A 15 -14.54 -5.46 -4.87
CA ILE A 15 -15.45 -4.47 -4.30
C ILE A 15 -14.87 -3.89 -3.00
N TYR A 16 -14.38 -4.73 -2.08
CA TYR A 16 -13.86 -4.27 -0.79
C TYR A 16 -12.57 -3.46 -0.92
N MET A 17 -11.67 -3.82 -1.86
CA MET A 17 -10.46 -3.03 -2.12
C MET A 17 -10.80 -1.65 -2.68
N ASN A 18 -11.75 -1.55 -3.62
CA ASN A 18 -12.20 -0.26 -4.15
C ASN A 18 -12.94 0.57 -3.09
N LEU A 19 -13.75 -0.07 -2.23
CA LEU A 19 -14.41 0.60 -1.11
C LEU A 19 -13.39 1.18 -0.12
N MET A 20 -12.37 0.40 0.27
CA MET A 20 -11.29 0.89 1.14
C MET A 20 -10.56 2.07 0.50
N PHE A 21 -10.26 1.99 -0.79
CA PHE A 21 -9.64 3.10 -1.53
C PHE A 21 -10.52 4.36 -1.51
N ALA A 22 -11.83 4.21 -1.74
CA ALA A 22 -12.78 5.32 -1.69
C ALA A 22 -12.84 5.96 -0.29
N VAL A 23 -12.82 5.16 0.78
CA VAL A 23 -12.78 5.66 2.17
C VAL A 23 -11.48 6.43 2.42
N THR A 24 -10.33 5.90 2.01
CA THR A 24 -9.05 6.61 2.13
C THR A 24 -9.06 7.91 1.34
N LEU A 25 -9.63 7.91 0.14
CA LEU A 25 -9.75 9.10 -0.69
C LEU A 25 -10.63 10.17 -0.06
N ILE A 26 -11.79 9.79 0.48
CA ILE A 26 -12.68 10.73 1.20
C ILE A 26 -11.96 11.35 2.39
N LEU A 27 -11.22 10.55 3.16
CA LEU A 27 -10.43 11.04 4.29
C LEU A 27 -9.36 12.06 3.83
N LEU A 28 -8.61 11.76 2.76
CA LEU A 28 -7.60 12.66 2.24
C LEU A 28 -8.20 13.94 1.64
N LEU A 29 -9.32 13.84 0.91
CA LEU A 29 -10.04 15.00 0.39
C LEU A 29 -10.59 15.86 1.53
N GLY A 30 -11.09 15.26 2.60
CA GLY A 30 -11.55 15.97 3.79
C GLY A 30 -10.44 16.82 4.42
N LEU A 31 -9.23 16.27 4.55
CA LEU A 31 -8.06 17.00 5.04
C LEU A 31 -7.64 18.14 4.11
N VAL A 32 -7.67 17.91 2.80
CA VAL A 32 -7.31 18.93 1.82
C VAL A 32 -8.33 20.07 1.82
N LEU A 33 -9.62 19.75 1.79
CA LEU A 33 -10.70 20.74 1.74
C LEU A 33 -10.81 21.55 3.05
N SER A 34 -10.40 20.97 4.19
CA SER A 34 -10.29 21.70 5.45
C SER A 34 -9.05 22.59 5.56
N ARG A 35 -8.24 22.67 4.49
CA ARG A 35 -6.96 23.40 4.44
C ARG A 35 -5.96 22.92 5.51
N ALA A 36 -5.94 21.62 5.80
CA ALA A 36 -4.94 21.05 6.69
C ALA A 36 -3.52 21.35 6.20
N SER A 37 -2.60 21.58 7.14
CA SER A 37 -1.21 21.85 6.80
C SER A 37 -0.52 20.64 6.18
N GLY A 38 0.56 20.89 5.44
CA GLY A 38 1.35 19.82 4.83
C GLY A 38 1.81 18.77 5.85
N VAL A 39 2.21 19.22 7.05
CA VAL A 39 2.63 18.34 8.16
C VAL A 39 1.53 17.35 8.54
N VAL A 40 0.28 17.82 8.67
CA VAL A 40 -0.87 16.97 9.04
C VAL A 40 -1.15 15.94 7.95
N VAL A 41 -1.24 16.38 6.69
CA VAL A 41 -1.55 15.50 5.56
C VAL A 41 -0.48 14.42 5.39
N TYR A 42 0.80 14.79 5.43
CA TYR A 42 1.90 13.83 5.32
C TYR A 42 1.98 12.89 6.53
N SER A 43 1.72 13.37 7.75
CA SER A 43 1.68 12.49 8.93
C SER A 43 0.57 11.44 8.82
N VAL A 44 -0.61 11.85 8.34
CA VAL A 44 -1.73 10.93 8.10
C VAL A 44 -1.39 9.90 7.02
N LEU A 45 -0.79 10.32 5.91
CA LEU A 45 -0.28 9.38 4.89
C LEU A 45 0.75 8.42 5.48
N GLY A 46 1.70 8.91 6.28
CA GLY A 46 2.68 8.11 7.00
C GLY A 46 2.03 7.01 7.84
N LEU A 47 0.96 7.35 8.58
CA LEU A 47 0.19 6.39 9.37
C LEU A 47 -0.60 5.39 8.51
N ILE A 48 -1.24 5.84 7.43
CA ILE A 48 -1.99 4.98 6.50
C ILE A 48 -1.09 3.88 5.93
N PHE A 49 0.16 4.20 5.59
CA PHE A 49 1.12 3.22 5.09
C PHE A 49 1.78 2.40 6.22
N LEU A 50 1.92 2.96 7.42
CA LEU A 50 2.51 2.25 8.58
C LEU A 50 1.61 1.13 9.10
N ILE A 51 0.29 1.37 9.18
CA ILE A 51 -0.64 0.42 9.82
C ILE A 51 -0.63 -0.96 9.14
N PRO A 52 -0.76 -1.08 7.80
CA PRO A 52 -0.69 -2.37 7.14
C PRO A 52 0.69 -3.04 7.28
N ALA A 53 1.76 -2.24 7.33
CA ALA A 53 3.12 -2.74 7.53
C ALA A 53 3.27 -3.37 8.94
N ILE A 54 2.93 -2.65 9.99
CA ILE A 54 3.00 -3.15 11.37
C ILE A 54 2.09 -4.38 11.57
N SER A 55 0.88 -4.34 10.99
CA SER A 55 -0.08 -5.43 11.14
C SER A 55 0.45 -6.77 10.61
N LEU A 56 1.20 -6.77 9.50
CA LEU A 56 1.81 -8.00 8.99
C LEU A 56 2.79 -8.59 10.00
N GLN A 57 3.57 -7.75 10.67
CA GLN A 57 4.60 -8.20 11.61
C GLN A 57 4.01 -8.71 12.92
N ILE A 58 2.97 -8.04 13.45
CA ILE A 58 2.32 -8.43 14.70
C ILE A 58 1.39 -9.63 14.49
N SER A 59 0.46 -9.52 13.54
CA SER A 59 -0.61 -10.51 13.37
C SER A 59 -0.21 -11.66 12.45
N LYS A 60 0.95 -11.60 11.78
CA LYS A 60 1.39 -12.56 10.74
C LYS A 60 0.38 -12.74 9.60
N ARG A 61 -0.54 -11.78 9.44
CA ARG A 61 -1.61 -11.83 8.44
C ARG A 61 -1.60 -10.54 7.63
N PRO A 62 -1.68 -10.63 6.29
CA PRO A 62 -1.71 -9.46 5.43
C PRO A 62 -3.11 -8.82 5.44
N HIS A 63 -3.16 -7.51 5.17
CA HIS A 63 -4.41 -6.76 4.98
C HIS A 63 -5.39 -6.86 6.18
N PRO A 64 -5.08 -6.27 7.34
CA PRO A 64 -5.92 -6.36 8.54
C PRO A 64 -7.36 -5.92 8.30
N PHE A 65 -7.55 -4.79 7.61
CA PHE A 65 -8.86 -4.23 7.34
C PHE A 65 -9.68 -5.09 6.38
N LEU A 66 -9.04 -5.70 5.39
CA LEU A 66 -9.73 -6.58 4.43
C LEU A 66 -10.31 -7.81 5.13
N GLN A 67 -9.63 -8.34 6.15
CA GLN A 67 -10.09 -9.50 6.92
C GLN A 67 -11.34 -9.26 7.78
N LEU A 68 -11.72 -7.99 7.99
CA LEU A 68 -12.97 -7.64 8.67
C LEU A 68 -14.18 -7.96 7.79
N PHE A 69 -14.02 -8.00 6.47
CA PHE A 69 -15.10 -8.28 5.55
C PHE A 69 -15.39 -9.79 5.40
N PRO A 70 -16.67 -10.16 5.22
CA PRO A 70 -17.08 -11.55 5.13
C PRO A 70 -16.47 -12.26 3.92
N GLY A 71 -15.97 -13.48 4.13
CA GLY A 71 -15.33 -14.30 3.10
C GLY A 71 -13.86 -13.99 2.81
N MET A 72 -13.32 -12.87 3.30
CA MET A 72 -11.90 -12.52 3.05
C MET A 72 -10.94 -13.42 3.82
N LYS A 73 -11.31 -13.89 5.02
CA LYS A 73 -10.53 -14.89 5.77
C LYS A 73 -10.41 -16.21 5.02
N GLU A 74 -11.48 -16.63 4.35
CA GLU A 74 -11.52 -17.85 3.52
C GLU A 74 -10.59 -17.70 2.31
N LEU A 75 -10.65 -16.54 1.63
CA LEU A 75 -9.77 -16.24 0.51
C LEU A 75 -8.30 -16.24 0.93
N ILE A 76 -7.97 -15.58 2.04
CA ILE A 76 -6.59 -15.55 2.58
C ILE A 76 -6.09 -16.94 2.94
N ARG A 77 -6.94 -17.81 3.50
CA ARG A 77 -6.56 -19.20 3.78
C ARG A 77 -6.22 -19.94 2.49
N TYR A 78 -7.03 -19.79 1.45
CA TYR A 78 -6.73 -20.36 0.13
C TYR A 78 -5.40 -19.85 -0.45
N GLU A 79 -5.12 -18.54 -0.35
CA GLU A 79 -3.84 -18.00 -0.83
C GLU A 79 -2.65 -18.51 -0.01
N LEU A 80 -2.84 -18.70 1.30
CA LEU A 80 -1.86 -19.28 2.21
C LEU A 80 -1.56 -20.74 1.86
N ASP A 81 -2.59 -21.53 1.58
CA ASP A 81 -2.43 -22.91 1.16
C ASP A 81 -1.69 -23.01 -0.20
N LYS A 82 -1.97 -22.09 -1.13
CA LYS A 82 -1.29 -21.98 -2.44
C LYS A 82 0.18 -21.60 -2.35
N LEU A 83 0.50 -20.63 -1.49
CA LEU A 83 1.86 -20.10 -1.34
C LEU A 83 2.72 -20.94 -0.39
N GLY A 84 2.11 -21.65 0.55
CA GLY A 84 2.79 -22.48 1.55
C GLY A 84 3.92 -21.73 2.23
N ASN A 85 5.13 -22.29 2.18
CA ASN A 85 6.33 -21.72 2.79
C ASN A 85 6.74 -20.36 2.21
N SER A 86 6.29 -20.01 1.01
CA SER A 86 6.58 -18.74 0.35
C SER A 86 5.67 -17.60 0.79
N TRP A 87 4.61 -17.90 1.58
CA TRP A 87 3.64 -16.92 2.06
C TRP A 87 4.30 -15.71 2.72
N ARG A 88 5.17 -15.97 3.71
CA ARG A 88 5.82 -14.90 4.46
C ARG A 88 6.66 -14.03 3.55
N ARG A 89 7.47 -14.64 2.66
CA ARG A 89 8.31 -13.88 1.72
C ARG A 89 7.46 -13.00 0.79
N TYR A 90 6.38 -13.57 0.27
CA TYR A 90 5.47 -12.89 -0.64
C TYR A 90 4.86 -11.62 -0.03
N TYR A 91 4.41 -11.66 1.23
CA TYR A 91 3.79 -10.49 1.88
C TYR A 91 4.81 -9.56 2.56
N THR A 92 5.95 -10.06 3.03
CA THR A 92 7.02 -9.20 3.55
C THR A 92 7.54 -8.23 2.49
N SER A 93 7.54 -8.61 1.21
CA SER A 93 7.83 -7.66 0.12
C SER A 93 6.90 -6.45 0.08
N GLY A 94 5.62 -6.63 0.44
CA GLY A 94 4.64 -5.54 0.57
C GLY A 94 4.89 -4.69 1.81
N PHE A 95 5.25 -5.33 2.93
CA PHE A 95 5.68 -4.64 4.15
C PHE A 95 6.86 -3.70 3.90
N LEU A 96 7.91 -4.16 3.23
CA LEU A 96 9.10 -3.35 2.97
C LEU A 96 8.76 -2.06 2.20
N LEU A 97 7.93 -2.17 1.17
CA LEU A 97 7.51 -1.02 0.36
C LEU A 97 6.61 -0.06 1.16
N GLN A 98 5.65 -0.59 1.91
CA GLN A 98 4.76 0.25 2.75
C GLN A 98 5.53 0.94 3.87
N PHE A 99 6.49 0.25 4.49
CA PHE A 99 7.35 0.81 5.51
C PHE A 99 8.25 1.92 4.94
N ALA A 100 8.85 1.71 3.77
CA ALA A 100 9.63 2.74 3.09
C ALA A 100 8.78 3.98 2.74
N LEU A 101 7.56 3.79 2.24
CA LEU A 101 6.63 4.89 1.98
C LEU A 101 6.23 5.62 3.26
N SER A 102 6.02 4.89 4.36
CA SER A 102 5.71 5.49 5.66
C SER A 102 6.86 6.37 6.16
N ILE A 103 8.12 5.88 6.10
CA ILE A 103 9.32 6.68 6.40
C ILE A 103 9.37 7.92 5.52
N PHE A 104 9.15 7.76 4.21
CA PHE A 104 9.13 8.89 3.28
C PHE A 104 8.13 9.96 3.71
N PHE A 105 6.89 9.58 4.01
CA PHE A 105 5.87 10.54 4.40
C PHE A 105 6.13 11.19 5.77
N PHE A 106 6.67 10.46 6.75
CA PHE A 106 7.05 11.09 8.01
C PHE A 106 8.20 12.07 7.84
N ILE A 107 9.19 11.75 7.01
CA ILE A 107 10.26 12.68 6.67
C ILE A 107 9.69 13.93 6.00
N GLN A 108 8.78 13.78 5.02
CA GLN A 108 8.10 14.92 4.40
C GLN A 108 7.33 15.76 5.42
N ALA A 109 6.71 15.14 6.42
CA ALA A 109 6.05 15.86 7.51
C ALA A 109 7.05 16.64 8.39
N LEU A 110 8.26 16.12 8.60
CA LEU A 110 9.30 16.76 9.43
C LEU A 110 9.92 18.00 8.77
N ILE A 111 10.10 17.98 7.44
CA ILE A 111 10.77 19.08 6.71
C ILE A 111 9.82 20.16 6.20
N ARG A 112 8.49 19.94 6.27
CA ARG A 112 7.51 20.89 5.74
C ARG A 112 7.13 21.93 6.79
N ASP A 113 6.92 23.16 6.37
CA ASP A 113 6.37 24.22 7.23
C ASP A 113 4.95 23.86 7.71
N GLY A 114 4.76 23.87 9.03
CA GLY A 114 3.49 23.60 9.70
C GLY A 114 2.40 24.63 9.45
N ASN A 115 2.74 25.83 8.96
CA ASN A 115 1.80 26.91 8.72
C ASN A 115 1.25 26.95 7.29
N THR A 116 1.85 26.19 6.37
CA THR A 116 1.45 26.18 4.96
C THR A 116 0.40 25.09 4.68
N PRO A 117 -0.76 25.44 4.08
CA PRO A 117 -1.72 24.45 3.63
C PRO A 117 -1.10 23.47 2.63
N PHE A 118 -1.49 22.18 2.69
CA PHE A 118 -0.91 21.15 1.83
C PHE A 118 -1.02 21.46 0.32
N MET A 119 -2.12 22.08 -0.11
CA MET A 119 -2.37 22.41 -1.52
C MET A 119 -1.71 23.71 -2.00
N GLU A 120 -0.98 24.42 -1.14
CA GLU A 120 -0.29 25.64 -1.54
C GLU A 120 0.76 25.33 -2.62
N GLY A 121 0.65 26.02 -3.76
CA GLY A 121 1.50 25.77 -4.94
C GLY A 121 1.16 24.50 -5.73
N ILE A 122 0.15 23.71 -5.34
CA ILE A 122 -0.28 22.52 -6.07
C ILE A 122 -1.52 22.84 -6.91
N PRO A 123 -1.49 22.64 -8.24
CA PRO A 123 -2.65 22.86 -9.08
C PRO A 123 -3.82 21.95 -8.70
N PHE A 124 -5.04 22.50 -8.65
CA PHE A 124 -6.24 21.77 -8.19
C PHE A 124 -6.52 20.49 -8.98
N TRP A 125 -6.17 20.43 -10.27
CA TRP A 125 -6.39 19.25 -11.11
C TRP A 125 -5.64 18.00 -10.60
N TYR A 126 -4.58 18.15 -9.81
CA TYR A 126 -3.89 17.02 -9.18
C TYR A 126 -4.82 16.20 -8.27
N LEU A 127 -5.82 16.84 -7.64
CA LEU A 127 -6.81 16.15 -6.80
C LEU A 127 -7.72 15.21 -7.57
N ILE A 128 -7.78 15.33 -8.90
CA ILE A 128 -8.57 14.44 -9.76
C ILE A 128 -7.65 13.42 -10.42
N VAL A 129 -6.53 13.87 -10.99
CA VAL A 129 -5.64 13.02 -11.77
C VAL A 129 -4.94 11.98 -10.89
N ILE A 130 -4.41 12.36 -9.73
CA ILE A 130 -3.67 11.43 -8.87
C ILE A 130 -4.58 10.30 -8.36
N PRO A 131 -5.78 10.56 -7.81
CA PRO A 131 -6.68 9.48 -7.39
C PRO A 131 -7.11 8.57 -8.55
N LEU A 132 -7.35 9.13 -9.74
CA LEU A 132 -7.72 8.34 -10.92
C LEU A 132 -6.59 7.37 -11.31
N VAL A 133 -5.35 7.86 -11.38
CA VAL A 133 -4.17 7.02 -11.68
C VAL A 133 -4.00 5.95 -10.59
N MET A 134 -4.12 6.32 -9.32
CA MET A 134 -4.00 5.37 -8.20
C MET A 134 -5.09 4.29 -8.24
N LEU A 135 -6.32 4.65 -8.61
CA LEU A 135 -7.42 3.69 -8.79
C LEU A 135 -7.12 2.71 -9.91
N LEU A 136 -6.57 3.18 -11.05
CA LEU A 136 -6.18 2.31 -12.16
C LEU A 136 -5.05 1.35 -11.76
N VAL A 137 -4.01 1.87 -11.10
CA VAL A 137 -2.88 1.07 -10.61
C VAL A 137 -3.35 0.03 -9.59
N LEU A 138 -4.22 0.40 -8.66
CA LEU A 138 -4.79 -0.50 -7.66
C LEU A 138 -5.54 -1.67 -8.32
N ASN A 139 -6.46 -1.35 -9.23
CA ASN A 139 -7.28 -2.35 -9.91
C ASN A 139 -6.45 -3.25 -10.83
N PHE A 140 -5.47 -2.68 -11.53
CA PHE A 140 -4.52 -3.45 -12.33
C PHE A 140 -3.69 -4.40 -11.44
N ASN A 141 -3.14 -3.90 -10.34
CA ASN A 141 -2.37 -4.69 -9.39
C ASN A 141 -3.19 -5.86 -8.83
N LEU A 142 -4.42 -5.60 -8.40
CA LEU A 142 -5.33 -6.63 -7.90
C LEU A 142 -5.61 -7.71 -8.95
N ARG A 143 -5.90 -7.30 -10.18
CA ARG A 143 -6.15 -8.24 -11.29
C ARG A 143 -4.94 -9.12 -11.58
N VAL A 144 -3.75 -8.53 -11.62
CA VAL A 144 -2.49 -9.27 -11.84
C VAL A 144 -2.20 -10.22 -10.66
N HIS A 145 -2.43 -9.76 -9.43
CA HIS A 145 -2.28 -10.58 -8.23
C HIS A 145 -3.20 -11.80 -8.25
N THR A 146 -4.51 -11.59 -8.44
CA THR A 146 -5.52 -12.65 -8.54
C THR A 146 -5.16 -13.67 -9.62
N ARG A 147 -4.85 -13.19 -10.84
CA ARG A 147 -4.45 -14.06 -11.95
C ARG A 147 -3.23 -14.90 -11.61
N ARG A 148 -2.21 -14.31 -10.97
CA ARG A 148 -0.97 -15.01 -10.61
C ARG A 148 -1.22 -16.09 -9.56
N ILE A 149 -1.94 -15.76 -8.48
CA ILE A 149 -2.20 -16.72 -7.40
C ILE A 149 -3.06 -17.88 -7.88
N ASP A 150 -4.08 -17.61 -8.69
CA ASP A 150 -5.04 -18.63 -9.10
C ASP A 150 -4.46 -19.56 -10.17
N GLN A 151 -3.69 -19.03 -11.14
CA GLN A 151 -3.20 -19.81 -12.29
C GLN A 151 -1.83 -20.48 -12.08
N LYS A 152 -0.96 -19.96 -11.22
CA LYS A 152 0.41 -20.48 -11.08
C LYS A 152 0.49 -21.69 -10.15
N THR A 153 1.50 -22.55 -10.38
CA THR A 153 1.85 -23.65 -9.47
C THR A 153 2.59 -23.12 -8.24
N PRO A 154 2.64 -23.88 -7.13
CA PRO A 154 3.38 -23.48 -5.93
C PRO A 154 4.87 -23.17 -6.19
N GLU A 155 5.53 -23.91 -7.08
CA GLU A 155 6.93 -23.72 -7.45
C GLU A 155 7.13 -22.39 -8.19
N GLN A 156 6.25 -22.09 -9.14
CA GLN A 156 6.26 -20.82 -9.86
C GLN A 156 5.96 -19.62 -8.95
N LEU A 157 5.10 -19.82 -7.95
CA LEU A 157 4.80 -18.81 -6.94
C LEU A 157 5.98 -18.59 -5.99
N LYS A 158 6.75 -19.64 -5.67
CA LYS A 158 7.97 -19.53 -4.87
C LYS A 158 9.02 -18.67 -5.56
N VAL A 159 9.38 -18.98 -6.81
CA VAL A 159 10.33 -18.18 -7.60
C VAL A 159 9.87 -16.73 -7.66
N TYR A 160 8.58 -16.51 -7.96
CA TYR A 160 8.04 -15.16 -8.01
C TYR A 160 8.07 -14.43 -6.65
N ALA A 161 7.84 -15.13 -5.54
CA ALA A 161 7.92 -14.55 -4.21
C ALA A 161 9.35 -14.11 -3.88
N ASP A 162 10.35 -14.88 -4.30
CA ASP A 162 11.77 -14.56 -4.11
C ASP A 162 12.18 -13.35 -4.97
N ASP A 163 11.81 -13.32 -6.25
CA ASP A 163 12.06 -12.17 -7.14
C ASP A 163 11.39 -10.89 -6.62
N LYS A 164 10.13 -11.00 -6.20
CA LYS A 164 9.37 -9.87 -5.64
C LYS A 164 10.00 -9.36 -4.35
N MET A 165 10.48 -10.26 -3.49
CA MET A 165 11.18 -9.88 -2.27
C MET A 165 12.47 -9.12 -2.59
N LEU A 166 13.31 -9.66 -3.48
CA LEU A 166 14.57 -9.03 -3.86
C LEU A 166 14.33 -7.63 -4.44
N PHE A 167 13.37 -7.52 -5.37
CA PHE A 167 12.97 -6.24 -5.94
C PHE A 167 12.51 -5.26 -4.86
N SER A 168 11.59 -5.67 -3.97
CA SER A 168 11.11 -4.82 -2.90
C SER A 168 12.21 -4.38 -1.94
N LEU A 169 13.16 -5.27 -1.63
CA LEU A 169 14.29 -4.95 -0.76
C LEU A 169 15.20 -3.90 -1.39
N VAL A 170 15.62 -4.11 -2.63
CA VAL A 170 16.47 -3.16 -3.36
C VAL A 170 15.75 -1.82 -3.51
N PHE A 171 14.50 -1.85 -3.96
CA PHE A 171 13.71 -0.63 -4.16
C PHE A 171 13.47 0.14 -2.87
N ALA A 172 13.10 -0.54 -1.78
CA ALA A 172 12.89 0.08 -0.48
C ALA A 172 14.20 0.70 0.06
N SER A 173 15.31 -0.03 0.01
CA SER A 173 16.61 0.48 0.46
C SER A 173 17.04 1.72 -0.32
N VAL A 174 16.98 1.66 -1.66
CA VAL A 174 17.33 2.81 -2.51
C VAL A 174 16.40 3.99 -2.23
N SER A 175 15.09 3.75 -2.12
CA SER A 175 14.12 4.82 -1.84
C SER A 175 14.39 5.50 -0.50
N VAL A 176 14.68 4.73 0.56
CA VAL A 176 15.00 5.28 1.89
C VAL A 176 16.30 6.09 1.84
N VAL A 177 17.36 5.56 1.22
CA VAL A 177 18.64 6.30 1.08
C VAL A 177 18.45 7.61 0.33
N MET A 178 17.76 7.59 -0.81
CA MET A 178 17.49 8.79 -1.61
C MET A 178 16.64 9.80 -0.84
N THR A 179 15.68 9.32 -0.05
CA THR A 179 14.86 10.19 0.81
C THR A 179 15.71 10.87 1.88
N LEU A 180 16.60 10.13 2.55
CA LEU A 180 17.50 10.68 3.57
C LEU A 180 18.49 11.69 2.96
N LEU A 181 19.08 11.38 1.80
CA LEU A 181 19.96 12.31 1.10
C LEU A 181 19.24 13.60 0.69
N GLY A 182 18.03 13.49 0.13
CA GLY A 182 17.21 14.66 -0.20
C GLY A 182 16.88 15.51 1.03
N THR A 183 16.62 14.85 2.16
CA THR A 183 16.37 15.51 3.45
C THR A 183 17.58 16.28 3.95
N LEU A 184 18.77 15.66 3.90
CA LEU A 184 20.02 16.31 4.27
C LEU A 184 20.30 17.54 3.40
N VAL A 185 20.08 17.44 2.09
CA VAL A 185 20.25 18.58 1.17
C VAL A 185 19.31 19.72 1.54
N VAL A 186 18.03 19.42 1.80
CA VAL A 186 17.06 20.44 2.23
C VAL A 186 17.51 21.10 3.53
N MET A 187 17.89 20.30 4.55
CA MET A 187 18.34 20.83 5.85
C MET A 187 19.61 21.67 5.77
N VAL A 188 20.50 21.42 4.80
CA VAL A 188 21.71 22.25 4.58
C VAL A 188 21.37 23.55 3.84
N MET A 189 20.32 23.55 3.02
CA MET A 189 19.91 24.70 2.20
C MET A 189 18.94 25.65 2.90
N THR A 190 18.23 25.19 3.94
CA THR A 190 17.31 25.98 4.77
C THR A 190 18.00 26.47 6.04
#